data_AF-A0A533YTN9-F1
#
_entry.id   AF-A0A533YTN9-F1
#
_cell.length_a   1.000
_cell.length_b   1.000
_cell.length_c   1.000
_cell.angle_alpha   90.00
_cell.angle_beta   90.00
_cell.angle_gamma   90.00
#
_symmetry.space_group_name_H-M   'P 1'
#
loop_
_entity.id
_entity.type
_entity.pdbx_description
1 polymer ?
#
loop_
_entity_poly.entity_id
_entity_poly.type
_entity_poly.pdbx_seq_one_letter_code
_entity_poly.pdbx_strand_id
1 'polypeptide(L)' 'MASVRTFIAFNTPEAIRESITAFQSELRNSGADVRWESSDKFHVTIKFLGNVDESQLPGLTRKGRGDSRI' A
#
# COMPACT_ATOMS: atom_id res chain seq x y z
N MET A 1 8.44 -12.55 -20.82
CA MET A 1 9.09 -11.91 -19.65
C MET A 1 8.01 -11.64 -18.62
N ALA A 2 8.26 -11.90 -17.34
CA ALA A 2 7.26 -11.71 -16.30
C ALA A 2 7.03 -10.22 -16.05
N SER A 3 5.76 -9.83 -15.92
CA SER A 3 5.36 -8.45 -15.67
C SER A 3 4.56 -8.38 -14.38
N VAL A 4 4.92 -7.42 -13.51
CA VAL A 4 4.30 -7.22 -12.21
C VAL A 4 3.63 -5.86 -12.14
N ARG A 5 2.42 -5.82 -11.57
CA ARG A 5 1.73 -4.56 -11.29
C ARG A 5 2.42 -3.89 -10.11
N THR A 6 2.96 -2.70 -10.34
CA THR A 6 3.75 -1.96 -9.35
C THR A 6 3.17 -0.58 -9.09
N PHE A 7 3.46 -0.08 -7.89
CA PHE A 7 3.10 1.26 -7.43
C PHE A 7 4.10 1.70 -6.36
N ILE A 8 4.13 3.00 -6.10
CA ILE A 8 4.91 3.61 -5.01
C ILE A 8 3.93 3.99 -3.90
N ALA A 9 4.25 3.61 -2.67
CA ALA A 9 3.42 3.89 -1.52
C ALA A 9 4.25 4.29 -0.29
N PHE A 10 3.61 5.04 0.62
CA PHE A 10 4.10 5.19 1.99
C PHE A 10 3.44 4.16 2.89
N ASN A 11 4.22 3.61 3.82
CA ASN A 11 3.69 2.79 4.89
C ASN A 11 2.81 3.65 5.81
N THR A 12 1.63 3.13 6.14
CA THR A 12 0.72 3.80 7.05
C THR A 12 1.28 3.72 8.48
N PRO A 13 1.47 4.86 9.19
CA PRO A 13 1.91 4.87 10.58
C PRO A 13 0.98 4.04 11.47
N GLU A 14 1.54 3.44 12.52
CA GLU A 14 0.83 2.50 13.39
C GLU A 14 -0.47 3.08 13.97
N ALA A 15 -0.42 4.29 14.55
CA ALA A 15 -1.59 4.96 15.12
C ALA A 15 -2.75 5.13 14.11
N ILE A 16 -2.43 5.37 12.83
CA ILE A 16 -3.43 5.50 11.77
C ILE A 16 -4.00 4.12 11.41
N ARG A 17 -3.16 3.09 11.32
CA ARG A 17 -3.64 1.71 11.08
C ARG A 17 -4.60 1.28 12.18
N GLU A 18 -4.27 1.54 13.45
CA GLU A 18 -5.12 1.20 14.59
C GLU A 18 -6.48 1.90 14.52
N SER A 19 -6.48 3.20 14.22
CA SER A 19 -7.73 3.97 14.04
C SER A 19 -8.59 3.40 12.91
N ILE A 20 -7.99 3.06 11.76
CA ILE A 20 -8.71 2.44 10.64
C ILE A 20 -9.26 1.07 11.06
N THR A 21 -8.49 0.25 11.77
CA THR A 21 -8.92 -1.09 12.23
C THR A 21 -10.06 -1.01 13.26
N ALA A 22 -10.05 -0.02 14.14
CA ALA A 22 -11.17 0.21 15.06
C ALA A 22 -12.45 0.54 14.28
N PHE A 23 -12.38 1.48 13.34
CA PHE A 23 -13.52 1.84 12.50
C PHE A 23 -14.01 0.69 11.61
N GLN A 24 -13.07 -0.10 11.06
CA GLN A 24 -13.37 -1.32 10.29
C GLN A 24 -14.17 -2.33 11.13
N SER A 25 -13.85 -2.45 12.42
CA SER A 25 -14.53 -3.35 13.35
C SER A 25 -15.97 -2.91 13.61
N GLU A 26 -16.22 -1.60 13.70
CA GLU A 26 -17.57 -1.05 13.80
C GLU A 26 -18.38 -1.34 12.52
N LEU A 27 -17.78 -1.09 11.35
CA LEU A 27 -18.45 -1.30 10.06
C LEU A 27 -18.76 -2.77 9.76
N ARG A 28 -17.96 -3.71 10.29
CA ARG A 28 -18.25 -5.15 10.15
C ARG A 28 -19.61 -5.53 10.74
N ASN A 29 -20.09 -4.79 11.74
CA ASN A 29 -21.39 -5.04 12.36
C ASN A 29 -22.57 -4.55 11.50
N SER A 30 -22.32 -3.84 10.39
CA SER A 30 -23.38 -3.35 9.50
C SER A 30 -24.07 -4.45 8.68
N GLY A 31 -23.49 -5.65 8.62
CA GLY A 31 -24.02 -6.76 7.79
C GLY A 31 -23.82 -6.58 6.28
N ALA A 32 -23.06 -5.56 5.86
CA ALA A 32 -22.71 -5.37 4.46
C ALA A 32 -21.77 -6.46 3.95
N ASP A 33 -21.98 -6.91 2.70
CA ASP A 33 -21.10 -7.87 2.02
C ASP A 33 -19.80 -7.18 1.56
N VAL A 34 -18.87 -7.03 2.50
CA VAL A 34 -17.60 -6.33 2.30
C VAL A 34 -16.44 -7.28 2.57
N ARG A 35 -15.50 -7.34 1.63
CA ARG A 35 -14.20 -7.98 1.83
C ARG A 35 -13.23 -7.02 2.51
N TRP A 36 -12.82 -7.41 3.70
CA TRP A 36 -11.98 -6.60 4.58
C TRP A 36 -10.51 -7.01 4.47
N GLU A 37 -9.63 -6.08 4.06
CA GLU A 37 -8.18 -6.31 4.06
C GLU A 37 -7.58 -6.18 5.47
N SER A 38 -6.37 -6.74 5.64
CA SER A 38 -5.63 -6.75 6.91
C SER A 38 -4.85 -5.46 7.13
N SER A 39 -4.57 -5.12 8.39
CA SER A 39 -3.98 -3.82 8.75
C SER A 39 -2.53 -3.65 8.27
N ASP A 40 -1.80 -4.75 8.11
CA ASP A 40 -0.44 -4.79 7.54
C ASP A 40 -0.41 -4.42 6.05
N LYS A 41 -1.54 -4.52 5.35
CA LYS A 41 -1.67 -4.11 3.94
C LYS A 41 -2.03 -2.65 3.75
N PHE A 42 -2.33 -1.91 4.82
CA PHE A 42 -2.64 -0.49 4.69
C PHE A 42 -1.42 0.30 4.26
N HIS A 43 -1.57 1.01 3.15
CA HIS A 43 -0.57 1.90 2.58
C HIS A 43 -1.28 3.04 1.85
N VAL A 44 -0.59 4.17 1.74
CA VAL A 44 -1.07 5.29 0.92
C VAL A 44 -0.37 5.20 -0.43
N THR A 45 -1.10 4.85 -1.48
CA THR A 45 -0.55 4.84 -2.85
C THR A 45 -0.33 6.27 -3.33
N ILE A 46 0.90 6.58 -3.72
CA ILE A 46 1.27 7.89 -4.29
C ILE A 46 1.14 7.86 -5.81
N LYS A 47 1.65 6.79 -6.43
CA LYS A 47 1.71 6.67 -7.89
C LYS A 47 1.62 5.22 -8.33
N PHE A 48 0.69 4.94 -9.24
CA PHE A 48 0.66 3.69 -9.97
C PHE A 48 1.68 3.71 -11.11
N LEU A 49 2.49 2.67 -11.19
CA LEU A 49 3.46 2.46 -12.28
C LEU A 49 2.94 1.46 -13.32
N GLY A 50 1.86 0.73 -12.99
CA GLY A 50 1.24 -0.25 -13.87
C GLY A 50 2.09 -1.51 -13.97
N ASN A 51 2.03 -2.16 -15.12
CA ASN A 51 2.75 -3.40 -15.40
C ASN A 51 4.20 -3.08 -15.77
N VAL A 52 5.13 -3.46 -14.91
CA VAL A 52 6.56 -3.26 -15.08
C VAL A 52 7.21 -4.61 -15.32
N ASP A 53 8.13 -4.68 -16.28
CA ASP A 53 8.95 -5.87 -16.51
C ASP A 53 9.88 -6.10 -15.30
N GLU A 54 9.93 -7.33 -14.80
CA GLU A 54 10.75 -7.66 -13.62
C GLU A 54 12.23 -7.25 -13.75
N SER A 55 12.77 -7.24 -14.97
CA SER A 55 14.15 -6.81 -15.24
C SER A 55 14.40 -5.33 -14.94
N GLN A 56 13.35 -4.49 -14.93
CA GLN A 56 13.44 -3.05 -14.70
C GLN A 56 13.32 -2.68 -13.22
N LEU A 57 12.86 -3.60 -12.36
CA LEU A 57 12.65 -3.35 -10.94
C LEU A 57 13.92 -2.85 -10.20
N PRO A 58 15.14 -3.41 -10.41
CA PRO A 58 16.33 -2.94 -9.72
C PRO A 58 16.66 -1.46 -9.99
N GLY A 59 16.31 -0.95 -11.17
CA GLY A 59 16.51 0.46 -11.55
C GLY A 59 15.56 1.41 -10.81
N LEU A 60 14.33 0.97 -10.53
CA LEU A 60 13.31 1.75 -9.84
C LEU A 60 13.64 1.93 -8.36
N THR A 61 14.14 0.88 -7.69
CA THR A 61 14.52 0.92 -6.26
C THR A 61 15.68 1.87 -5.97
N ARG A 62 16.51 2.19 -6.97
CA ARG A 62 17.64 3.12 -6.82
C ARG A 62 17.20 4.59 -6.82
N LYS A 63 16.19 4.95 -7.62
CA LYS A 63 15.67 6.33 -7.71
C LYS A 63 14.82 6.74 -6.51
N GLY A 64 14.18 5.78 -5.83
CA GLY A 64 13.37 6.05 -4.63
C GLY A 64 14.17 6.38 -3.35
N ARG A 65 15.51 6.27 -3.37
CA ARG A 65 16.41 6.53 -2.22
C ARG A 65 16.94 7.98 -2.19
N GLY A 66 16.16 8.94 -2.66
CA GLY A 66 16.46 10.36 -2.56
C GLY A 66 15.88 10.94 -1.27
N ASP A 67 16.75 11.17 -0.27
CA ASP A 67 16.62 12.11 0.84
C ASP A 67 15.26 12.10 1.58
N SER A 68 15.06 11.14 2.50
CA SER A 68 14.02 11.25 3.54
C SER A 68 14.45 12.32 4.56
N ARG A 69 14.23 13.59 4.21
CA ARG A 69 14.08 14.71 5.14
C ARG A 69 12.66 15.24 4.98
N ILE A 70 11.71 14.56 5.61
CA ILE A 70 10.42 15.13 6.01
C ILE A 70 10.18 14.69 7.44
#